data_AF-A0AAN6I2N0-F1
#
_entry.id   AF-A0AAN6I2N0-F1
#
_cell.length_a   1.000
_cell.length_b   1.000
_cell.length_c   1.000
_cell.angle_alpha   90.00
_cell.angle_beta   90.00
_cell.angle_gamma   90.00
#
_symmetry.space_group_name_H-M   'P 1'
#
loop_
_entity.id
_entity.type
_entity.pdbx_description
1 polymer ?
#
loop_
_entity_poly.entity_id
_entity_poly.type
_entity_poly.pdbx_seq_one_letter_code
_entity_poly.pdbx_strand_id
1 'polypeptide(L)'
;MGNSPVKPIPVVMEPSGYLTKMLKASQGTVYVPPNDAAAPTSDSDTRFYLYKFDASSPNGQKIPLINSKSYYTIGKDPYTNDIVVSDELVSANHAVLQRLAVWRS
;
A
#
# COMPACT_ATOMS: atom_id res chain seq x y z
N MET A 1 34.95 28.50 -40.20
CA MET A 1 34.13 28.39 -38.98
C MET A 1 33.81 26.92 -38.79
N GLY A 2 34.42 26.27 -37.80
CA GLY A 2 34.19 24.84 -37.54
C GLY A 2 32.87 24.66 -36.79
N ASN A 3 31.98 23.82 -37.30
CA ASN A 3 30.73 23.50 -36.63
C ASN A 3 31.04 22.82 -35.28
N SER A 4 30.52 23.38 -34.20
CA SER A 4 30.60 22.77 -32.87
C SER A 4 29.99 21.36 -32.90
N PRO A 5 30.64 20.35 -32.30
CA PRO A 5 30.11 18.98 -32.31
C PRO A 5 28.75 18.95 -31.60
N VAL A 6 27.74 18.46 -32.30
CA VAL A 6 26.39 18.25 -31.75
C VAL A 6 26.50 17.18 -30.67
N LYS A 7 26.25 17.54 -29.41
CA LYS A 7 26.15 16.56 -28.33
C LYS A 7 24.94 15.66 -28.62
N PRO A 8 25.10 14.32 -28.60
CA PRO A 8 23.98 13.40 -28.78
C PRO A 8 22.93 13.66 -27.71
N ILE A 9 21.65 13.59 -28.09
CA ILE A 9 20.56 13.62 -27.12
C ILE A 9 20.71 12.38 -26.23
N PRO A 10 20.76 12.53 -24.89
CA PRO A 10 20.88 11.40 -24.01
C PRO A 10 19.62 10.55 -24.07
N VAL A 11 19.77 9.27 -24.43
CA VAL A 11 18.71 8.28 -24.36
C VAL A 11 18.67 7.73 -22.94
N VAL A 12 17.60 8.03 -22.22
CA VAL A 12 17.36 7.51 -20.86
C VAL A 12 16.44 6.30 -20.97
N MET A 13 16.97 5.11 -20.68
CA MET A 13 16.21 3.85 -20.69
C MET A 13 15.61 3.51 -19.31
N GLU A 14 15.56 4.49 -18.41
CA GLU A 14 15.04 4.34 -17.06
C GLU A 14 13.54 4.65 -16.99
N PRO A 15 12.79 4.01 -16.09
CA PRO A 15 11.38 4.29 -15.91
C PRO A 15 11.19 5.73 -15.41
N SER A 16 10.51 6.55 -16.21
CA SER A 16 10.24 7.96 -15.91
C SER A 16 9.26 8.21 -14.76
N GLY A 17 8.73 7.15 -14.14
CA GLY A 17 7.67 7.21 -13.12
C GLY A 17 6.30 7.64 -13.66
N TYR A 18 6.21 8.20 -14.86
CA TYR A 18 4.95 8.68 -15.46
C TYR A 18 3.98 7.53 -15.72
N LEU A 19 4.46 6.44 -16.32
CA LEU A 19 3.65 5.24 -16.56
C LEU A 19 3.12 4.65 -15.24
N THR A 20 3.97 4.57 -14.23
CA THR A 20 3.59 4.12 -12.88
C THR A 20 2.55 5.05 -12.24
N LYS A 21 2.67 6.37 -12.44
CA LYS A 21 1.71 7.35 -11.94
C LYS A 21 0.34 7.19 -12.62
N MET A 22 0.30 6.95 -13.93
CA MET A 22 -0.97 6.71 -14.64
C MET A 22 -1.64 5.41 -14.16
N LEU A 23 -0.85 4.36 -13.95
CA LEU A 23 -1.36 3.09 -13.43
C LEU A 23 -1.97 3.26 -12.03
N LYS A 24 -1.27 3.96 -11.13
CA LYS A 24 -1.78 4.30 -9.78
C LYS A 24 -3.03 5.16 -9.81
N ALA A 25 -3.11 6.15 -10.72
CA ALA A 25 -4.29 6.99 -10.87
C ALA A 25 -5.53 6.19 -11.31
N SER A 26 -5.35 5.18 -12.17
CA SER A 26 -6.45 4.29 -12.60
C SER A 26 -6.91 3.33 -11.51
N GLN A 27 -6.01 2.91 -10.61
CA GLN A 27 -6.30 1.93 -9.57
C GLN A 27 -6.76 2.56 -8.24
N GLY A 28 -6.53 3.86 -8.05
CA GLY A 28 -6.87 4.58 -6.82
C GLY A 28 -5.97 4.25 -5.62
N THR A 29 -5.04 3.30 -5.74
CA THR A 29 -4.11 2.90 -4.69
C THR A 29 -2.67 2.83 -5.22
N VAL A 30 -1.71 3.01 -4.31
CA VAL A 30 -0.27 2.89 -4.63
C VAL A 30 0.19 1.43 -4.65
N TYR A 31 -0.54 0.55 -3.97
CA TYR A 31 -0.21 -0.85 -3.78
C TYR A 31 -1.11 -1.76 -4.63
N VAL A 32 -0.48 -2.69 -5.33
CA VAL A 32 -1.16 -3.74 -6.11
C VAL A 32 -1.00 -5.05 -5.34
N PRO A 33 -2.09 -5.69 -4.88
CA PRO A 33 -2.00 -6.96 -4.20
C PRO A 33 -1.49 -8.06 -5.15
N PRO A 34 -0.81 -9.09 -4.63
CA PRO A 34 -0.34 -10.20 -5.44
C PRO A 34 -1.51 -11.07 -5.93
N ASN A 35 -1.25 -11.92 -6.93
CA ASN A 35 -2.27 -12.74 -7.59
C ASN A 35 -2.91 -13.80 -6.67
N ASP A 36 -2.21 -14.20 -5.61
CA ASP A 36 -2.65 -15.16 -4.59
C ASP A 36 -3.27 -14.47 -3.37
N ALA A 37 -3.52 -13.15 -3.44
CA ALA A 37 -4.24 -12.42 -2.42
C ALA A 37 -5.66 -12.98 -2.24
N ALA A 38 -6.02 -13.31 -1.00
CA ALA A 38 -7.33 -13.84 -0.68
C ALA A 38 -8.00 -13.05 0.45
N ALA A 39 -9.23 -12.63 0.23
CA ALA A 39 -10.05 -12.02 1.27
C ALA A 39 -10.56 -13.08 2.26
N PRO A 40 -10.83 -12.70 3.53
CA PRO A 40 -11.61 -13.53 4.43
C PRO A 40 -12.97 -13.87 3.80
N THR A 41 -13.29 -15.15 3.70
CA THR A 41 -14.64 -15.60 3.35
C THR A 41 -15.49 -15.76 4.60
N SER A 42 -16.81 -15.63 4.48
CA SER A 42 -17.76 -15.89 5.56
C SER A 42 -17.66 -17.32 6.11
N ASP A 43 -17.18 -18.25 5.29
CA ASP A 43 -16.97 -19.67 5.64
C ASP A 43 -15.62 -19.91 6.33
N SER A 44 -14.78 -18.88 6.48
CA SER A 44 -13.52 -19.02 7.23
C SER A 44 -13.80 -18.87 8.73
N ASP A 45 -13.59 -19.96 9.49
CA ASP A 45 -13.76 -20.00 10.95
C ASP A 45 -12.85 -18.99 11.69
N THR A 46 -11.77 -18.55 11.04
CA THR A 46 -10.78 -17.63 11.63
C THR A 46 -11.17 -16.17 11.40
N ARG A 47 -11.49 -15.47 12.49
CA ARG A 47 -11.72 -14.02 12.50
C ARG A 47 -10.46 -13.29 12.91
N PHE A 48 -10.10 -12.27 12.12
CA PHE A 48 -8.97 -11.41 12.40
C PHE A 48 -9.46 -10.11 13.04
N TYR A 49 -8.71 -9.63 14.03
CA TYR A 49 -8.97 -8.35 14.68
C TYR A 49 -7.65 -7.60 14.81
N LEU A 50 -7.72 -6.28 14.61
CA LEU A 50 -6.56 -5.40 14.78
C LEU A 50 -6.83 -4.47 15.97
N TYR A 51 -5.84 -4.38 16.86
CA TYR A 51 -5.87 -3.52 18.03
C TYR A 51 -4.65 -2.59 18.02
N LYS A 52 -4.88 -1.32 18.29
CA LYS A 52 -3.83 -0.32 18.50
C LYS A 52 -3.62 -0.12 19.99
N PHE A 53 -2.38 -0.16 20.44
CA PHE A 53 -2.00 0.15 21.81
C PHE A 53 -1.14 1.41 21.80
N ASP A 54 -1.51 2.38 22.62
CA ASP A 54 -0.74 3.61 22.83
C ASP A 54 -0.91 4.08 24.29
N ALA A 55 -0.18 5.13 24.67
CA ALA A 55 -0.24 5.68 26.02
C ALA A 55 -1.65 6.15 26.43
N SER A 56 -2.47 6.58 25.46
CA SER A 56 -3.86 6.96 25.69
C SER A 56 -4.84 5.78 25.74
N SER A 57 -4.45 4.63 25.19
CA SER A 57 -5.27 3.42 25.10
C SER A 57 -4.48 2.18 25.55
N PRO A 58 -4.16 2.06 26.84
CA PRO A 58 -3.39 0.93 27.39
C PRO A 58 -4.13 -0.41 27.26
N ASN A 59 -5.46 -0.38 27.24
CA ASN A 59 -6.29 -1.58 27.06
C ASN A 59 -6.51 -1.96 25.58
N GLY A 60 -5.91 -1.19 24.65
CA GLY A 60 -6.05 -1.41 23.22
C GLY A 60 -7.35 -0.87 22.64
N GLN A 61 -7.24 -0.12 21.54
CA GLN A 61 -8.36 0.34 20.75
C GLN A 61 -8.53 -0.58 19.54
N LYS A 62 -9.70 -1.20 19.41
CA LYS A 62 -10.02 -2.02 18.23
C LYS A 62 -10.14 -1.13 16.99
N ILE A 63 -9.37 -1.43 15.95
CA ILE A 63 -9.50 -0.76 14.66
C ILE A 63 -10.65 -1.44 13.89
N PRO A 64 -11.66 -0.69 13.42
CA PRO A 64 -12.76 -1.24 12.65
C PRO A 64 -12.27 -1.61 11.25
N LEU A 65 -11.93 -2.89 11.04
CA LEU A 65 -11.57 -3.42 9.74
C LEU A 65 -12.79 -4.03 9.03
N ILE A 66 -12.89 -3.79 7.72
CA ILE A 66 -13.88 -4.43 6.86
C ILE A 66 -13.33 -5.78 6.40
N ASN A 67 -13.79 -6.87 7.01
CA ASN A 67 -13.34 -8.26 6.75
C ASN A 67 -13.53 -8.77 5.30
N SER A 68 -13.90 -7.93 4.34
CA SER A 68 -14.02 -8.29 2.92
C SER A 68 -12.76 -7.97 2.10
N LYS A 69 -11.74 -7.31 2.68
CA LYS A 69 -10.50 -6.96 1.96
C LYS A 69 -9.41 -8.02 2.13
N SER A 70 -8.64 -8.25 1.05
CA SER A 70 -7.44 -9.09 1.06
C SER A 70 -6.18 -8.36 1.54
N TYR A 71 -6.23 -7.03 1.63
CA TYR A 71 -5.14 -6.22 2.18
C TYR A 71 -5.68 -4.95 2.87
N TYR A 72 -4.86 -4.36 3.73
CA TYR A 72 -5.12 -3.06 4.35
C TYR A 72 -3.87 -2.19 4.30
N THR A 73 -4.02 -0.93 3.93
CA THR A 73 -2.91 0.05 3.88
C THR A 73 -2.80 0.84 5.18
N ILE A 74 -1.57 1.08 5.64
CA ILE A 74 -1.24 1.83 6.85
C ILE A 74 -0.39 3.03 6.49
N GLY A 75 -0.77 4.21 6.95
CA GLY A 75 0.00 5.43 6.72
C GLY A 75 -0.59 6.65 7.40
N LYS A 76 0.04 7.80 7.14
CA LYS A 76 -0.40 9.09 7.70
C LYS A 76 -1.54 9.74 6.93
N ASP A 77 -1.67 9.42 5.63
CA ASP A 77 -2.67 10.04 4.75
C ASP A 77 -4.05 9.37 4.89
N PRO A 78 -5.09 10.08 5.34
CA PRO A 78 -6.43 9.52 5.52
C PRO A 78 -7.18 9.24 4.20
N TYR A 79 -6.71 9.79 3.08
CA TYR A 79 -7.38 9.61 1.78
C TYR A 79 -6.90 8.36 1.06
N THR A 80 -5.70 7.87 1.38
CA THR A 80 -5.09 6.71 0.69
C THR A 80 -4.98 5.46 1.56
N ASN A 81 -5.08 5.61 2.90
CA ASN A 81 -4.87 4.50 3.82
C ASN A 81 -6.15 4.03 4.51
N ASP A 82 -6.28 2.72 4.67
CA ASP A 82 -7.33 2.10 5.48
C ASP A 82 -7.14 2.36 6.98
N ILE A 83 -5.88 2.39 7.42
CA ILE A 83 -5.48 2.55 8.82
C ILE A 83 -4.60 3.78 8.91
N VAL A 84 -5.14 4.82 9.56
CA VAL A 84 -4.46 6.11 9.70
C VAL A 84 -3.70 6.17 11.01
N VAL A 85 -2.41 6.48 10.93
CA VAL A 85 -1.54 6.68 12.10
C VAL A 85 -1.03 8.11 12.09
N SER A 86 -1.47 8.91 13.06
CA SER A 86 -1.08 10.32 13.22
C SER A 86 0.27 10.45 13.94
N ASP A 87 1.33 9.99 13.31
CA ASP A 87 2.71 10.09 13.79
C ASP A 87 3.58 10.79 12.73
N GLU A 88 4.55 11.60 13.15
CA GLU A 88 5.45 12.31 12.23
C GLU A 88 6.49 11.39 11.57
N LEU A 89 6.86 10.30 12.23
CA LEU A 89 7.80 9.31 11.72
C LEU A 89 7.16 8.36 10.69
N VAL A 90 5.84 8.40 10.56
CA VAL A 90 5.07 7.56 9.63
C VAL A 90 4.91 8.25 8.28
N SER A 91 5.37 7.57 7.23
CA SER A 91 5.22 8.01 5.84
C SER A 91 3.76 8.10 5.40
N ALA A 92 3.48 8.86 4.33
CA ALA A 92 2.15 8.97 3.75
C ALA A 92 1.54 7.60 3.40
N ASN A 93 2.32 6.68 2.81
CA ASN A 93 1.98 5.27 2.65
C ASN A 93 3.13 4.48 3.27
N HIS A 94 2.92 3.88 4.44
CA HIS A 94 4.02 3.37 5.27
C HIS A 94 4.14 1.85 5.20
N ALA A 95 3.02 1.13 5.36
CA ALA A 95 3.01 -0.32 5.37
C ALA A 95 1.72 -0.88 4.77
N VAL A 96 1.74 -2.17 4.43
CA VAL A 96 0.56 -2.90 3.95
C VAL A 96 0.46 -4.22 4.71
N LEU A 97 -0.71 -4.51 5.25
CA LEU A 97 -1.08 -5.82 5.77
C LEU A 97 -1.69 -6.62 4.63
N GLN A 98 -1.00 -7.67 4.19
CA GLN A 98 -1.44 -8.54 3.09
C GLN A 98 -1.91 -9.89 3.64
N ARG A 99 -3.10 -10.34 3.23
CA ARG A 99 -3.54 -11.72 3.43
C ARG A 99 -3.33 -12.51 2.14
N LEU A 100 -2.61 -13.63 2.27
CA LEU A 100 -2.35 -14.56 1.18
C LEU A 100 -3.24 -15.79 1.35
N ALA A 101 -3.65 -16.42 0.24
CA ALA A 101 -4.21 -17.75 0.28
C ALA A 101 -3.12 -18.71 0.81
N VAL A 102 -3.40 -19.38 1.92
CA VAL A 102 -2.48 -20.42 2.43
C VAL A 102 -2.41 -21.52 1.37
N TRP A 103 -1.22 -21.76 0.84
CA TRP A 103 -0.94 -22.89 -0.05
C TRP A 103 -1.19 -24.16 0.75
N ARG A 104 -2.32 -24.84 0.50
CA ARG A 104 -2.54 -26.19 1.01
C ARG A 104 -1.64 -27.11 0.19
N SER A 105 -0.48 -27.46 0.76
CA SER A 105 0.37 -28.58 0.32
C SER A 105 -0.30 -29.91 0.63
#